data_AF-C9D8L0-F1
#
_entry.id   AF-C9D8L0-F1
#
_cell.length_a   1.000
_cell.length_b   1.000
_cell.length_c   1.000
_cell.angle_alpha   90.00
_cell.angle_beta   90.00
_cell.angle_gamma   90.00
#
_symmetry.space_group_name_H-M   'P 1'
#
loop_
_entity.id
_entity.type
_entity.pdbx_description
1 polymer ?
#
loop_
_entity_poly.entity_id
_entity_poly.type
_entity_poly.pdbx_seq_one_letter_code
_entity_poly.pdbx_strand_id
1 'polypeptide(L)'
;MAPNTRKTHPILKIINNSFIDLPAPTSLSYLWNYGSLLGLCLVIQILTGLFLAMHYAADTSMAFSSIAHICRDVNYGWLLRNIHANGASFFFICIYLHIGRGIYYGSYLFKETWNIGVILLFLVMATAFVGYVLPWGQMSFWGATVITNLLSAIPYFGNNLVQWIWGGFAVDNATLTRFFAIHFLLPFLIIAASVLHLLFLHETGSNNPTGLNSNQDKVPFHPYFSYKDLLGFTLMLTALTLLAVTYPNLLGDPENFTPANPLMTPPHIKPEWYFLFAYAILRSIPNKLGGVLALLFSIMILMIIPLLHTAKQRSMMFRPLSQTLFWLTVANTLVLTWIGGQPVEEPFIVIGQAASTLYFMLFIILLPMAGNLENKLFNR
;
A
#
# COMPACT_ATOMS: atom_id res chain seq x y z
N MET A 1 38.72 18.60 23.60
CA MET A 1 37.30 18.23 23.84
C MET A 1 37.14 16.74 23.57
N ALA A 2 36.55 15.98 24.48
CA ALA A 2 36.15 14.61 24.17
C ALA A 2 35.13 14.64 23.02
N PRO A 3 35.28 13.81 21.98
CA PRO A 3 34.37 13.82 20.85
C PRO A 3 32.97 13.37 21.32
N ASN A 4 31.93 14.07 20.84
CA ASN A 4 30.53 13.82 21.22
C ASN A 4 30.16 12.35 20.96
N THR A 5 29.67 11.64 22.00
CA THR A 5 29.29 10.23 21.96
C THR A 5 28.28 9.91 20.87
N ARG A 6 27.39 10.86 20.54
CA ARG A 6 26.41 10.75 19.44
C ARG A 6 27.07 10.55 18.08
N LYS A 7 28.28 11.08 17.88
CA LYS A 7 29.03 11.01 16.62
C LYS A 7 30.09 9.91 16.61
N THR A 8 30.51 9.41 17.77
CA THR A 8 31.59 8.43 17.90
C THR A 8 31.13 7.02 18.25
N HIS A 9 30.07 6.87 19.05
CA HIS A 9 29.57 5.55 19.42
C HIS A 9 28.99 4.85 18.17
N PRO A 10 29.41 3.61 17.83
CA PRO A 10 29.05 2.95 16.57
C PRO A 10 27.54 2.92 16.28
N ILE A 11 26.71 2.65 17.30
CA ILE A 11 25.24 2.63 17.16
C ILE A 11 24.66 4.04 17.08
N LEU A 12 25.04 4.95 17.99
CA LEU A 12 24.48 6.30 18.03
C LEU A 12 24.85 7.11 16.78
N LYS A 13 26.00 6.81 16.17
CA LYS A 13 26.42 7.42 14.90
C LYS A 13 25.43 7.12 13.77
N ILE A 14 24.89 5.90 13.69
CA ILE A 14 23.89 5.53 12.67
C ILE A 14 22.61 6.33 12.90
N ILE A 15 22.12 6.38 14.15
CA ILE A 15 20.94 7.16 14.54
C ILE A 15 21.17 8.64 14.24
N ASN A 16 22.33 9.17 14.60
CA ASN A 16 22.70 10.57 14.37
C ASN A 16 22.61 10.94 12.90
N ASN A 17 23.25 10.15 12.04
CA ASN A 17 23.36 10.45 10.62
C ASN A 17 22.04 10.21 9.87
N SER A 18 21.15 9.39 10.43
CA SER A 18 19.87 9.03 9.80
C SER A 18 18.68 9.84 10.32
N PHE A 19 18.76 10.43 11.52
CA PHE A 19 17.61 11.10 12.15
C PHE A 19 17.91 12.45 12.79
N ILE A 20 19.16 12.77 13.15
CA ILE A 20 19.47 13.98 13.91
C ILE A 20 20.16 15.01 13.01
N ASP A 21 21.39 14.71 12.60
CA ASP A 21 22.21 15.57 11.74
C ASP A 21 22.00 15.27 10.25
N LEU A 22 21.00 14.46 9.88
CA LEU A 22 20.65 14.16 8.48
C LEU A 22 20.34 15.49 7.76
N PRO A 23 21.08 15.87 6.70
CA PRO A 23 20.83 17.12 5.99
C PRO A 23 19.61 16.99 5.07
N ALA A 24 18.55 17.72 5.39
CA ALA A 24 17.28 17.70 4.67
C ALA A 24 17.03 19.04 3.95
N PRO A 25 16.46 19.05 2.72
CA PRO A 25 16.08 20.28 2.03
C PRO A 25 15.13 21.11 2.89
N THR A 26 15.31 22.42 2.98
CA THR A 26 14.40 23.31 3.74
C THR A 26 12.97 23.31 3.19
N SER A 27 12.82 23.15 1.87
CA SER A 27 11.57 23.29 1.14
C SER A 27 10.64 22.07 1.17
N LEU A 28 10.93 21.03 1.96
CA LEU A 28 10.08 19.84 2.00
C LEU A 28 8.67 20.19 2.50
N SER A 29 7.65 19.92 1.69
CA SER A 29 6.24 20.09 2.06
C SER A 29 5.75 18.96 2.98
N TYR A 30 4.53 19.05 3.51
CA TYR A 30 3.95 17.98 4.35
C TYR A 30 3.76 16.65 3.63
N LEU A 31 3.83 16.62 2.29
CA LEU A 31 3.79 15.37 1.52
C LEU A 31 5.02 14.47 1.78
N TRP A 32 6.12 15.01 2.33
CA TRP A 32 7.27 14.21 2.75
C TRP A 32 7.03 13.43 4.05
N ASN A 33 6.05 13.83 4.87
CA ASN A 33 5.71 13.16 6.13
C ASN A 33 5.16 11.74 5.91
N TYR A 34 4.63 11.41 4.73
CA TYR A 34 4.10 10.06 4.48
C TYR A 34 5.16 8.96 4.58
N GLY A 35 6.46 9.28 4.48
CA GLY A 35 7.52 8.30 4.76
C GLY A 35 7.55 7.87 6.23
N SER A 36 7.55 8.83 7.15
CA SER A 36 7.55 8.56 8.59
C SER A 36 6.20 8.03 9.07
N LEU A 37 5.08 8.47 8.48
CA LEU A 37 3.75 7.92 8.78
C LEU A 37 3.63 6.43 8.41
N LEU A 38 4.25 5.98 7.31
CA LEU A 38 4.31 4.56 6.98
C LEU A 38 5.11 3.76 8.02
N GLY A 39 6.22 4.32 8.52
CA GLY A 39 6.96 3.74 9.64
C GLY A 39 6.11 3.63 10.90
N LEU A 40 5.34 4.66 11.23
CA LEU A 40 4.39 4.65 12.35
C LEU A 40 3.28 3.60 12.15
N CYS A 41 2.69 3.51 10.95
CA CYS A 41 1.69 2.50 10.62
C CYS A 41 2.26 1.08 10.81
N LEU A 42 3.48 0.82 10.34
CA LEU A 42 4.15 -0.47 10.50
C LEU A 42 4.32 -0.85 11.97
N VAL A 43 4.77 0.08 12.82
CA VAL A 43 4.91 -0.13 14.26
C VAL A 43 3.55 -0.43 14.90
N ILE A 44 2.51 0.35 14.59
CA ILE A 44 1.14 0.12 15.09
C ILE A 44 0.65 -1.28 14.70
N GLN A 45 0.80 -1.68 13.44
CA GLN A 45 0.35 -2.98 12.96
C GLN A 45 1.09 -4.14 13.64
N ILE A 46 2.41 -4.03 13.82
CA ILE A 46 3.18 -5.10 14.48
C ILE A 46 2.80 -5.22 15.96
N LEU A 47 2.70 -4.11 16.68
CA LEU A 47 2.35 -4.13 18.10
C LEU A 47 0.94 -4.67 18.30
N THR A 48 -0.06 -4.09 17.62
CA THR A 48 -1.45 -4.57 17.74
C THR A 48 -1.61 -6.01 17.25
N GLY A 49 -0.96 -6.37 16.14
CA GLY A 49 -1.00 -7.73 15.59
C GLY A 49 -0.39 -8.76 16.53
N LEU A 50 0.72 -8.45 17.20
CA LEU A 50 1.34 -9.32 18.20
C LEU A 50 0.39 -9.59 19.38
N PHE A 51 -0.25 -8.55 19.93
CA PHE A 51 -1.22 -8.74 21.02
C PHE A 51 -2.47 -9.51 20.57
N LEU A 52 -2.96 -9.28 19.35
CA LEU A 52 -4.07 -10.07 18.80
C LEU A 52 -3.69 -11.53 18.61
N ALA A 53 -2.47 -11.81 18.13
CA ALA A 53 -1.97 -13.16 17.92
C ALA A 53 -1.87 -13.98 19.22
N MET A 54 -1.67 -13.36 20.38
CA MET A 54 -1.66 -14.04 21.69
C MET A 54 -3.01 -14.65 22.07
N HIS A 55 -4.09 -14.22 21.42
CA HIS A 55 -5.46 -14.63 21.71
C HIS A 55 -6.18 -15.28 20.52
N TYR A 56 -5.54 -15.31 19.36
CA TYR A 56 -6.10 -15.86 18.12
C TYR A 56 -5.82 -17.36 18.00
N ALA A 57 -6.79 -18.12 17.48
CA ALA A 57 -6.63 -19.54 17.16
C ALA A 57 -6.76 -19.76 15.65
N ALA A 58 -5.67 -20.21 15.01
CA ALA A 58 -5.64 -20.50 13.57
C ALA A 58 -6.21 -21.89 13.25
N ASP A 59 -7.48 -22.11 13.57
CA ASP A 59 -8.23 -23.33 13.22
C ASP A 59 -9.61 -22.95 12.65
N THR A 60 -10.07 -23.58 11.58
CA THR A 60 -11.34 -23.18 10.91
C THR A 60 -12.56 -23.28 11.81
N SER A 61 -12.55 -24.15 12.82
CA SER A 61 -13.63 -24.27 13.81
C SER A 61 -13.60 -23.17 14.89
N MET A 62 -12.45 -22.51 15.09
CA MET A 62 -12.23 -21.55 16.18
C MET A 62 -11.83 -20.15 15.73
N ALA A 63 -11.40 -19.94 14.48
CA ALA A 63 -10.82 -18.66 14.07
C ALA A 63 -11.80 -17.50 14.19
N PHE A 64 -13.02 -17.67 13.66
CA PHE A 64 -14.07 -16.67 13.78
C PHE A 64 -14.46 -16.40 15.24
N SER A 65 -14.65 -17.46 16.04
CA SER A 65 -15.03 -17.33 17.45
C SER A 65 -13.90 -16.76 18.31
N SER A 66 -12.63 -17.01 17.98
CA SER A 66 -11.47 -16.43 18.68
C SER A 66 -11.36 -14.91 18.45
N ILE A 67 -11.69 -14.42 17.25
CA ILE A 67 -11.82 -12.96 17.01
C ILE A 67 -13.00 -12.38 17.80
N ALA A 68 -14.12 -13.09 17.90
CA ALA A 68 -15.25 -12.66 18.71
C ALA A 68 -14.88 -12.60 20.21
N HIS A 69 -14.17 -13.60 20.71
CA HIS A 69 -13.63 -13.65 22.08
C HIS A 69 -12.65 -12.50 22.34
N ILE A 70 -11.73 -12.19 21.41
CA ILE A 70 -10.86 -11.01 21.52
C ILE A 70 -11.69 -9.74 21.70
N CYS A 71 -12.73 -9.55 20.89
CA CYS A 71 -13.54 -8.34 20.95
C CYS A 71 -14.41 -8.26 22.22
N ARG A 72 -14.85 -9.39 22.78
CA ARG A 72 -15.86 -9.44 23.84
C ARG A 72 -15.29 -9.65 25.24
N ASP A 73 -14.25 -10.46 25.36
CA ASP A 73 -13.79 -11.01 26.63
C ASP A 73 -12.37 -10.55 27.01
N VAL A 74 -11.53 -10.20 26.02
CA VAL A 74 -10.19 -9.67 26.29
C VAL A 74 -10.26 -8.18 26.62
N ASN A 75 -9.63 -7.78 27.74
CA ASN A 75 -9.55 -6.39 28.16
C ASN A 75 -8.98 -5.50 27.04
N TYR A 76 -9.76 -4.51 26.60
CA TYR A 76 -9.44 -3.62 25.46
C TYR A 76 -9.19 -4.35 24.12
N GLY A 77 -9.54 -5.63 24.00
CA GLY A 77 -9.33 -6.41 22.78
C GLY A 77 -10.13 -5.89 21.59
N TRP A 78 -11.34 -5.35 21.82
CA TRP A 78 -12.12 -4.65 20.79
C TRP A 78 -11.36 -3.45 20.21
N LEU A 79 -10.69 -2.67 21.06
CA LEU A 79 -9.94 -1.48 20.64
C LEU A 79 -8.68 -1.89 19.87
N LEU A 80 -7.94 -2.89 20.36
CA LEU A 80 -6.79 -3.46 19.64
C LEU A 80 -7.19 -3.97 18.26
N ARG A 81 -8.28 -4.74 18.16
CA ARG A 81 -8.81 -5.25 16.90
C ARG A 81 -9.20 -4.12 15.96
N ASN A 82 -9.90 -3.10 16.46
CA ASN A 82 -10.34 -1.98 15.64
C ASN A 82 -9.17 -1.11 15.16
N ILE A 83 -8.17 -0.85 16.01
CA ILE A 83 -6.94 -0.15 15.60
C ILE A 83 -6.18 -0.98 14.58
N HIS A 84 -6.06 -2.30 14.73
CA HIS A 84 -5.35 -3.14 13.76
C HIS A 84 -6.04 -3.18 12.40
N ALA A 85 -7.38 -3.31 12.37
CA ALA A 85 -8.16 -3.34 11.15
C ALA A 85 -8.17 -1.97 10.42
N ASN A 86 -8.47 -0.89 11.15
CA ASN A 86 -8.48 0.45 10.55
C ASN A 86 -7.06 0.97 10.27
N GLY A 87 -6.07 0.55 11.06
CA GLY A 87 -4.66 0.86 10.85
C GLY A 87 -4.12 0.29 9.53
N ALA A 88 -4.60 -0.87 9.10
CA ALA A 88 -4.32 -1.39 7.76
C ALA A 88 -4.83 -0.44 6.66
N SER A 89 -6.04 0.12 6.81
CA SER A 89 -6.56 1.13 5.88
C SER A 89 -5.71 2.42 5.89
N PHE A 90 -5.31 2.90 7.06
CA PHE A 90 -4.41 4.06 7.16
C PHE A 90 -3.04 3.80 6.52
N PHE A 91 -2.53 2.57 6.60
CA PHE A 91 -1.32 2.16 5.89
C PHE A 91 -1.49 2.37 4.38
N PHE A 92 -2.60 1.91 3.79
CA PHE A 92 -2.86 2.07 2.36
C PHE A 92 -3.12 3.53 1.96
N ILE A 93 -3.82 4.30 2.77
CA ILE A 93 -3.97 5.75 2.54
C ILE A 93 -2.58 6.40 2.48
N CYS A 94 -1.72 6.13 3.47
CA CYS A 94 -0.37 6.69 3.52
C CYS A 94 0.48 6.22 2.34
N ILE A 95 0.40 4.95 1.94
CA ILE A 95 1.26 4.41 0.87
C ILE A 95 0.86 4.97 -0.49
N TYR A 96 -0.44 5.12 -0.77
CA TYR A 96 -0.89 5.73 -2.02
C TYR A 96 -0.54 7.22 -2.10
N LEU A 97 -0.64 7.96 -0.99
CA LEU A 97 -0.20 9.36 -0.94
C LEU A 97 1.33 9.48 -1.08
N HIS A 98 2.09 8.54 -0.48
CA HIS A 98 3.53 8.47 -0.63
C HIS A 98 3.95 8.19 -2.08
N ILE A 99 3.30 7.24 -2.75
CA ILE A 99 3.51 6.91 -4.17
C ILE A 99 3.11 8.10 -5.06
N GLY A 100 1.93 8.69 -4.83
CA GLY A 100 1.43 9.85 -5.58
C GLY A 100 2.40 11.03 -5.49
N ARG A 101 2.90 11.34 -4.29
CA ARG A 101 3.99 12.31 -4.08
C ARG A 101 5.22 11.94 -4.91
N GLY A 102 5.61 10.66 -4.91
CA GLY A 102 6.75 10.17 -5.66
C GLY A 102 6.61 10.38 -7.17
N ILE A 103 5.41 10.15 -7.72
CA ILE A 103 5.08 10.40 -9.13
C ILE A 103 5.08 11.90 -9.45
N TYR A 104 4.38 12.71 -8.65
CA TYR A 104 4.22 14.14 -8.90
C TYR A 104 5.55 14.90 -8.87
N TYR A 105 6.43 14.59 -7.91
CA TYR A 105 7.72 15.27 -7.79
C TYR A 105 8.87 14.55 -8.51
N GLY A 106 8.61 13.51 -9.29
CA GLY A 106 9.66 12.77 -10.00
C GLY A 106 10.67 12.08 -9.08
N SER A 107 10.24 11.66 -7.88
CA SER A 107 11.11 10.98 -6.92
C SER A 107 11.49 9.57 -7.38
N TYR A 108 10.70 8.97 -8.29
CA TYR A 108 11.00 7.69 -8.94
C TYR A 108 12.33 7.66 -9.72
N LEU A 109 12.92 8.83 -10.02
CA LEU A 109 14.26 8.91 -10.62
C LEU A 109 15.37 8.43 -9.67
N PHE A 110 15.11 8.32 -8.36
CA PHE A 110 15.93 7.54 -7.44
C PHE A 110 15.55 6.05 -7.56
N LYS A 111 16.07 5.40 -8.60
CA LYS A 111 15.56 4.12 -9.11
C LYS A 111 15.60 3.00 -8.07
N GLU A 112 16.67 2.90 -7.30
CA GLU A 112 16.86 1.87 -6.27
C GLU A 112 15.85 2.07 -5.14
N THR A 113 15.76 3.30 -4.61
CA THR A 113 14.75 3.66 -3.60
C THR A 113 13.34 3.38 -4.11
N TRP A 114 13.04 3.77 -5.35
CA TRP A 114 11.74 3.59 -5.97
C TRP A 114 11.37 2.11 -6.15
N ASN A 115 12.26 1.30 -6.72
CA ASN A 115 12.00 -0.12 -6.97
C ASN A 115 11.82 -0.90 -5.66
N ILE A 116 12.59 -0.57 -4.62
CA ILE A 116 12.34 -1.13 -3.27
C ILE A 116 11.00 -0.63 -2.72
N GLY A 117 10.61 0.61 -3.00
CA GLY A 117 9.28 1.12 -2.69
C GLY A 117 8.15 0.31 -3.33
N VAL A 118 8.32 -0.13 -4.59
CA VAL A 118 7.35 -1.02 -5.25
C VAL A 118 7.36 -2.43 -4.63
N ILE A 119 8.53 -2.96 -4.24
CA ILE A 119 8.63 -4.22 -3.49
C ILE A 119 7.90 -4.11 -2.14
N LEU A 120 8.08 -3.00 -1.42
CA LEU A 120 7.38 -2.71 -0.16
C LEU A 120 5.86 -2.68 -0.38
N LEU A 121 5.37 -2.07 -1.46
CA LEU A 121 3.96 -2.10 -1.82
C LEU A 121 3.46 -3.54 -2.00
N PHE A 122 4.17 -4.39 -2.75
CA PHE A 122 3.79 -5.79 -2.92
C PHE A 122 3.79 -6.56 -1.59
N LEU A 123 4.76 -6.33 -0.71
CA LEU A 123 4.81 -6.96 0.62
C LEU A 123 3.63 -6.52 1.50
N VAL A 124 3.30 -5.23 1.51
CA VAL A 124 2.14 -4.70 2.28
C VAL A 124 0.83 -5.24 1.71
N MET A 125 0.68 -5.29 0.39
CA MET A 125 -0.48 -5.90 -0.28
C MET A 125 -0.62 -7.39 0.09
N ALA A 126 0.45 -8.17 0.01
CA ALA A 126 0.43 -9.57 0.40
C ALA A 126 0.06 -9.73 1.88
N THR A 127 0.68 -8.95 2.76
CA THR A 127 0.44 -8.97 4.22
C THR A 127 -1.02 -8.69 4.54
N ALA A 128 -1.60 -7.63 3.97
CA ALA A 128 -2.97 -7.24 4.21
C ALA A 128 -3.97 -8.28 3.66
N PHE A 129 -3.70 -8.82 2.47
CA PHE A 129 -4.53 -9.88 1.89
C PHE A 129 -4.60 -11.10 2.79
N VAL A 130 -3.46 -11.67 3.21
CA VAL A 130 -3.47 -12.87 4.07
C VAL A 130 -4.01 -12.56 5.47
N GLY A 131 -3.82 -11.35 5.97
CA GLY A 131 -4.38 -10.88 7.25
C GLY A 131 -5.91 -10.81 7.22
N TYR A 132 -6.48 -10.38 6.10
CA TYR A 132 -7.92 -10.30 5.92
C TYR A 132 -8.60 -11.67 5.88
N VAL A 133 -7.87 -12.76 5.64
CA VAL A 133 -8.42 -14.13 5.67
C VAL A 133 -8.60 -14.63 7.11
N LEU A 134 -7.78 -14.15 8.05
CA LEU A 134 -7.69 -14.69 9.41
C LEU A 134 -8.99 -14.63 10.23
N PRO A 135 -9.85 -13.60 10.10
CA PRO A 135 -11.14 -13.60 10.80
C PRO A 135 -12.09 -14.72 10.38
N TRP A 136 -11.85 -15.36 9.23
CA TRP A 136 -12.63 -16.50 8.75
C TRP A 136 -14.15 -16.23 8.63
N GLY A 137 -14.51 -15.01 8.23
CA GLY A 137 -15.87 -14.66 7.83
C GLY A 137 -16.16 -14.94 6.35
N GLN A 138 -17.37 -14.63 5.89
CA GLN A 138 -17.79 -14.89 4.52
C GLN A 138 -16.89 -14.20 3.48
N MET A 139 -16.63 -12.90 3.62
CA MET A 139 -15.77 -12.17 2.67
C MET A 139 -14.31 -12.62 2.75
N SER A 140 -13.82 -12.94 3.94
CA SER A 140 -12.50 -13.53 4.15
C SER A 140 -12.32 -14.82 3.33
N PHE A 141 -13.24 -15.78 3.49
CA PHE A 141 -13.17 -17.09 2.84
C PHE A 141 -13.36 -17.02 1.32
N TRP A 142 -14.42 -16.34 0.88
CA TRP A 142 -14.74 -16.26 -0.55
C TRP A 142 -13.76 -15.36 -1.31
N GLY A 143 -13.30 -14.28 -0.68
CA GLY A 143 -12.21 -13.46 -1.20
C GLY A 143 -10.93 -14.27 -1.39
N ALA A 144 -10.53 -15.07 -0.39
CA ALA A 144 -9.38 -15.96 -0.50
C ALA A 144 -9.54 -16.94 -1.66
N THR A 145 -10.70 -17.60 -1.76
CA THR A 145 -11.02 -18.58 -2.80
C THR A 145 -10.93 -17.98 -4.20
N VAL A 146 -11.56 -16.82 -4.43
CA VAL A 146 -11.56 -16.16 -5.75
C VAL A 146 -10.17 -15.67 -6.13
N ILE A 147 -9.50 -14.94 -5.24
CA ILE A 147 -8.22 -14.28 -5.56
C ILE A 147 -7.09 -15.30 -5.76
N THR A 148 -6.97 -16.32 -4.90
CA THR A 148 -5.92 -17.34 -5.09
C THR A 148 -6.17 -18.20 -6.33
N ASN A 149 -7.43 -18.49 -6.67
CA ASN A 149 -7.78 -19.24 -7.87
C ASN A 149 -7.52 -18.47 -9.18
N LEU A 150 -7.17 -17.18 -9.12
CA LEU A 150 -6.69 -16.44 -10.29
C LEU A 150 -5.39 -17.06 -10.85
N LEU A 151 -4.53 -17.60 -10.00
CA LEU A 151 -3.28 -18.27 -10.41
C LEU A 151 -3.51 -19.52 -11.26
N SER A 152 -4.71 -20.11 -11.20
CA SER A 152 -5.10 -21.24 -12.05
C SER A 152 -5.12 -20.87 -13.54
N ALA A 153 -5.14 -19.56 -13.87
CA ALA A 153 -5.06 -19.08 -15.24
C ALA A 153 -3.67 -19.28 -15.88
N ILE A 154 -2.63 -19.55 -15.08
CA ILE A 154 -1.27 -19.77 -15.58
C ILE A 154 -1.22 -21.11 -16.33
N PRO A 155 -0.80 -21.12 -17.61
CA PRO A 155 -0.73 -22.35 -18.41
C PRO A 155 0.15 -23.43 -17.76
N TYR A 156 -0.22 -24.69 -18.00
CA TYR A 156 0.49 -25.91 -17.60
C TYR A 156 0.52 -26.22 -16.09
N PHE A 157 0.87 -25.27 -15.22
CA PHE A 157 1.10 -25.53 -13.79
C PHE A 157 0.21 -24.72 -12.84
N GLY A 158 -0.68 -23.85 -13.34
CA GLY A 158 -1.52 -22.99 -12.52
C GLY A 158 -2.39 -23.74 -11.50
N ASN A 159 -3.03 -24.83 -11.90
CA ASN A 159 -3.85 -25.64 -10.99
C ASN A 159 -3.02 -26.27 -9.85
N ASN A 160 -1.82 -26.78 -10.17
CA ASN A 160 -0.92 -27.35 -9.17
C ASN A 160 -0.43 -26.26 -8.19
N LEU A 161 -0.16 -25.05 -8.70
CA LEU A 161 0.24 -23.92 -7.87
C LEU A 161 -0.87 -23.51 -6.89
N VAL A 162 -2.12 -23.46 -7.35
CA VAL A 162 -3.28 -23.14 -6.50
C VAL A 162 -3.46 -24.19 -5.40
N GLN A 163 -3.47 -25.48 -5.76
CA GLN A 163 -3.59 -26.57 -4.77
C GLN A 163 -2.41 -26.60 -3.80
N TRP A 164 -1.20 -26.25 -4.27
CA TRP A 164 -0.03 -26.13 -3.41
C TRP A 164 -0.18 -24.98 -2.41
N ILE A 165 -0.66 -23.81 -2.85
CA ILE A 165 -0.95 -22.66 -1.98
C ILE A 165 -2.05 -23.00 -0.97
N TRP A 166 -3.08 -23.74 -1.36
CA TRP A 166 -4.14 -24.17 -0.44
C TRP A 166 -3.67 -25.29 0.50
N GLY A 167 -2.77 -26.16 0.04
CA GLY A 167 -2.45 -27.40 0.76
C GLY A 167 -3.57 -28.42 0.72
N GLY A 168 -4.39 -28.37 -0.33
CA GLY A 168 -5.60 -29.17 -0.47
C GLY A 168 -6.35 -28.77 -1.74
N PHE A 169 -7.58 -29.26 -1.87
CA PHE A 169 -8.41 -29.04 -3.06
C PHE A 169 -9.23 -27.74 -3.01
N ALA A 170 -9.33 -27.10 -1.86
CA ALA A 170 -10.02 -25.85 -1.63
C ALA A 170 -9.34 -25.07 -0.50
N VAL A 171 -9.75 -23.81 -0.31
CA VAL A 171 -9.39 -23.04 0.88
C VAL A 171 -9.99 -23.72 2.11
N ASP A 172 -9.15 -24.14 3.05
CA ASP A 172 -9.57 -24.83 4.28
C ASP A 172 -8.52 -24.62 5.40
N ASN A 173 -8.52 -25.46 6.44
CA ASN A 173 -7.66 -25.32 7.63
C ASN A 173 -6.17 -25.27 7.32
N ALA A 174 -5.71 -26.08 6.35
CA ALA A 174 -4.32 -26.02 5.89
C ALA A 174 -3.97 -24.63 5.31
N THR A 175 -4.91 -23.97 4.63
CA THR A 175 -4.74 -22.61 4.08
C THR A 175 -4.75 -21.55 5.18
N LEU A 176 -5.63 -21.68 6.17
CA LEU A 176 -5.75 -20.72 7.25
C LEU A 176 -4.48 -20.68 8.12
N THR A 177 -4.01 -21.85 8.55
CA THR A 177 -2.80 -22.01 9.38
C THR A 177 -1.56 -21.42 8.72
N ARG A 178 -1.32 -21.70 7.44
CA ARG A 178 -0.19 -21.12 6.69
C ARG A 178 -0.36 -19.62 6.46
N PHE A 179 -1.58 -19.13 6.21
CA PHE A 179 -1.81 -17.69 6.01
C PHE A 179 -1.58 -16.93 7.30
N PHE A 180 -1.91 -17.49 8.46
CA PHE A 180 -1.51 -16.92 9.75
C PHE A 180 0.02 -16.83 9.88
N ALA A 181 0.74 -17.92 9.60
CA ALA A 181 2.20 -17.92 9.67
C ALA A 181 2.85 -16.91 8.71
N ILE A 182 2.35 -16.84 7.46
CA ILE A 182 2.82 -15.87 6.46
C ILE A 182 2.49 -14.44 6.89
N HIS A 183 1.26 -14.19 7.37
CA HIS A 183 0.84 -12.88 7.85
C HIS A 183 1.71 -12.39 9.01
N PHE A 184 2.12 -13.29 9.90
CA PHE A 184 3.02 -12.99 11.00
C PHE A 184 4.45 -12.68 10.50
N LEU A 185 4.95 -13.42 9.50
CA LEU A 185 6.31 -13.27 8.97
C LEU A 185 6.50 -11.99 8.13
N LEU A 186 5.57 -11.68 7.24
CA LEU A 186 5.74 -10.62 6.23
C LEU A 186 6.03 -9.22 6.81
N PRO A 187 5.42 -8.77 7.93
CA PRO A 187 5.77 -7.50 8.58
C PRO A 187 7.26 -7.35 8.92
N PHE A 188 7.95 -8.43 9.29
CA PHE A 188 9.39 -8.39 9.57
C PHE A 188 10.22 -8.27 8.29
N LEU A 189 9.77 -8.86 7.18
CA LEU A 189 10.37 -8.62 5.86
C LEU A 189 10.14 -7.16 5.40
N ILE A 190 8.98 -6.57 5.72
CA ILE A 190 8.71 -5.16 5.47
C ILE A 190 9.66 -4.26 6.26
N ILE A 191 9.99 -4.59 7.52
CA ILE A 191 11.03 -3.87 8.28
C ILE A 191 12.37 -3.91 7.54
N ALA A 192 12.83 -5.11 7.15
CA ALA A 192 14.12 -5.27 6.47
C ALA A 192 14.17 -4.50 5.14
N ALA A 193 13.11 -4.59 4.33
CA ALA A 193 12.99 -3.83 3.08
C ALA A 193 12.89 -2.32 3.31
N SER A 194 12.29 -1.87 4.42
CA SER A 194 12.21 -0.45 4.79
C SER A 194 13.58 0.12 5.19
N VAL A 195 14.39 -0.66 5.89
CA VAL A 195 15.79 -0.29 6.17
C VAL A 195 16.58 -0.15 4.88
N LEU A 196 16.42 -1.09 3.94
CA LEU A 196 17.06 -1.00 2.62
C LEU A 196 16.58 0.22 1.82
N HIS A 197 15.27 0.49 1.85
CA HIS A 197 14.67 1.67 1.21
C HIS A 197 15.29 2.97 1.73
N LEU A 198 15.42 3.11 3.05
CA LEU A 198 16.03 4.28 3.68
C LEU A 198 17.54 4.37 3.43
N LEU A 199 18.23 3.24 3.35
CA LEU A 199 19.65 3.21 3.01
C LEU A 199 19.89 3.82 1.63
N PHE A 200 19.17 3.36 0.59
CA PHE A 200 19.30 3.94 -0.76
C PHE A 200 18.83 5.40 -0.82
N LEU A 201 17.83 5.77 -0.02
CA LEU A 201 17.42 7.17 0.09
C LEU A 201 18.54 8.03 0.66
N HIS A 202 19.27 7.55 1.67
CA HIS A 202 20.33 8.31 2.32
C HIS A 202 21.60 8.45 1.46
N GLU A 203 21.82 7.58 0.48
CA GLU A 203 22.88 7.75 -0.53
C GLU A 203 22.71 9.04 -1.35
N THR A 204 21.46 9.41 -1.66
CA THR A 204 21.15 10.59 -2.50
C THR A 204 20.63 11.79 -1.70
N GLY A 205 20.03 11.53 -0.54
CA GLY A 205 19.23 12.49 0.21
C GLY A 205 17.84 12.70 -0.40
N SER A 206 16.98 13.38 0.36
CA SER A 206 15.62 13.66 -0.10
C SER A 206 15.59 14.58 -1.32
N ASN A 207 14.72 14.25 -2.28
CA ASN A 207 14.23 15.20 -3.30
C ASN A 207 13.43 16.33 -2.63
N ASN A 208 13.02 17.36 -3.37
CA ASN A 208 12.20 18.45 -2.86
C ASN A 208 11.12 18.88 -3.89
N PRO A 209 10.12 19.70 -3.53
CA PRO A 209 9.02 20.05 -4.41
C PRO A 209 9.41 20.67 -5.77
N THR A 210 10.51 21.43 -5.80
CA THR A 210 10.99 22.08 -7.04
C THR A 210 11.66 21.11 -8.00
N GLY A 211 12.15 19.97 -7.50
CA GLY A 211 12.95 19.02 -8.28
C GLY A 211 14.37 19.49 -8.62
N LEU A 212 14.80 20.65 -8.09
CA LEU A 212 16.16 21.20 -8.27
C LEU A 212 17.13 20.69 -7.18
N ASN A 213 18.43 20.89 -7.37
CA ASN A 213 19.43 20.54 -6.37
C ASN A 213 19.29 21.44 -5.13
N SER A 214 19.08 20.83 -3.97
CA SER A 214 18.88 21.52 -2.68
C SER A 214 20.16 21.63 -1.83
N ASN A 215 21.33 21.22 -2.31
CA ASN A 215 22.57 21.22 -1.51
C ASN A 215 22.97 22.60 -0.98
N GLN A 216 22.53 23.68 -1.64
CA GLN A 216 22.79 25.05 -1.19
C GLN A 216 21.93 25.46 0.01
N ASP A 217 20.82 24.76 0.28
CA ASP A 217 19.88 25.08 1.36
C ASP A 217 19.34 23.82 2.03
N LYS A 218 20.16 23.27 2.93
CA LYS A 218 19.80 22.14 3.80
C LYS A 218 19.91 22.53 5.26
N VAL A 219 19.00 21.99 6.06
CA VAL A 219 19.00 22.08 7.52
C VAL A 219 19.13 20.67 8.12
N PRO A 220 19.62 20.54 9.37
CA PRO A 220 19.57 19.25 10.05
C PRO A 220 18.13 18.78 10.24
N PHE A 221 17.90 17.47 10.21
CA PHE A 221 16.56 16.89 10.36
C PHE A 221 15.95 17.25 11.71
N HIS A 222 16.72 17.14 12.80
CA HIS A 222 16.32 17.63 14.10
C HIS A 222 16.80 19.07 14.30
N PRO A 223 15.95 20.03 14.73
CA PRO A 223 14.57 19.85 15.22
C PRO A 223 13.47 19.90 14.15
N TYR A 224 13.77 20.49 12.98
CA TYR A 224 12.77 20.94 12.01
C TYR A 224 11.80 19.84 11.57
N PHE A 225 12.33 18.76 11.00
CA PHE A 225 11.51 17.68 10.46
C PHE A 225 11.06 16.70 11.54
N SER A 226 11.80 16.56 12.65
CA SER A 226 11.31 15.77 13.78
C SER A 226 10.02 16.32 14.40
N TYR A 227 9.90 17.64 14.61
CA TYR A 227 8.65 18.22 15.11
C TYR A 227 7.55 18.26 14.05
N LYS A 228 7.91 18.49 12.78
CA LYS A 228 6.96 18.42 11.68
C LYS A 228 6.36 17.02 11.52
N ASP A 229 7.17 15.98 11.69
CA ASP A 229 6.74 14.59 11.67
C ASP A 229 5.87 14.26 12.88
N LEU A 230 6.23 14.77 14.07
CA LEU A 230 5.41 14.64 15.27
C LEU A 230 4.00 15.22 15.07
N LEU A 231 3.88 16.39 14.42
CA LEU A 231 2.57 16.94 14.04
C LEU A 231 1.81 15.97 13.12
N GLY A 232 2.46 15.43 12.08
CA GLY A 232 1.86 14.42 11.22
C GLY A 232 1.36 13.19 12.00
N PHE A 233 2.15 12.71 12.95
CA PHE A 233 1.79 11.57 13.81
C PHE A 233 0.55 11.87 14.64
N THR A 234 0.49 13.04 15.27
CA THR A 234 -0.68 13.43 16.08
C THR A 234 -1.96 13.49 15.25
N LEU A 235 -1.91 14.05 14.03
CA LEU A 235 -3.08 14.11 13.14
C LEU A 235 -3.53 12.72 12.70
N MET A 236 -2.60 11.86 12.27
CA MET A 236 -2.92 10.51 11.83
C MET A 236 -3.48 9.65 12.98
N LEU A 237 -2.85 9.68 14.16
CA LEU A 237 -3.31 8.94 15.33
C LEU A 237 -4.68 9.43 15.81
N THR A 238 -4.94 10.73 15.74
CA THR A 238 -6.26 11.29 16.07
C THR A 238 -7.32 10.77 15.10
N ALA A 239 -7.05 10.81 13.79
CA ALA A 239 -7.97 10.30 12.77
C ALA A 239 -8.21 8.79 12.89
N LEU A 240 -7.15 7.99 13.12
CA LEU A 240 -7.25 6.55 13.33
C LEU A 240 -8.05 6.23 14.59
N THR A 241 -7.80 6.92 15.70
CA THR A 241 -8.52 6.70 16.96
C THR A 241 -9.98 7.10 16.83
N LEU A 242 -10.27 8.23 16.18
CA LEU A 242 -11.64 8.66 15.92
C LEU A 242 -12.38 7.59 15.11
N LEU A 243 -11.81 7.12 13.99
CA LEU A 243 -12.42 6.06 13.18
C LEU A 243 -12.60 4.77 13.99
N ALA A 244 -11.57 4.31 14.70
CA ALA A 244 -11.59 3.04 15.43
C ALA A 244 -12.55 3.03 16.65
N VAL A 245 -12.88 4.20 17.20
CA VAL A 245 -13.79 4.32 18.35
C VAL A 245 -15.21 4.67 17.91
N THR A 246 -15.41 5.60 16.97
CA THR A 246 -16.75 6.10 16.65
C THR A 246 -17.39 5.39 15.45
N TYR A 247 -16.60 4.97 14.45
CA TYR A 247 -17.10 4.31 13.25
C TYR A 247 -16.21 3.12 12.83
N PRO A 248 -15.97 2.14 13.73
CA PRO A 248 -14.93 1.11 13.53
C PRO A 248 -15.13 0.22 12.32
N ASN A 249 -16.36 0.11 11.82
CA ASN A 249 -16.75 -0.76 10.71
C ASN A 249 -17.05 0.01 9.42
N LEU A 250 -16.80 1.33 9.36
CA LEU A 250 -17.13 2.15 8.18
C LEU A 250 -16.45 1.67 6.90
N LEU A 251 -15.24 1.13 7.00
CA LEU A 251 -14.43 0.71 5.86
C LEU A 251 -14.50 -0.80 5.57
N GLY A 252 -15.14 -1.59 6.44
CA GLY A 252 -15.23 -3.04 6.33
C GLY A 252 -16.56 -3.52 5.77
N ASP A 253 -16.59 -4.73 5.21
CA ASP A 253 -17.81 -5.33 4.67
C ASP A 253 -18.63 -6.05 5.79
N PRO A 254 -19.94 -5.77 5.93
CA PRO A 254 -20.79 -6.39 6.95
C PRO A 254 -20.90 -7.91 6.78
N GLU A 255 -20.74 -8.45 5.56
CA GLU A 255 -20.78 -9.90 5.33
C GLU A 255 -19.66 -10.63 6.09
N ASN A 256 -18.57 -9.94 6.43
CA ASN A 256 -17.49 -10.54 7.21
C ASN A 256 -17.80 -10.71 8.71
N PHE A 257 -18.99 -10.30 9.16
CA PHE A 257 -19.54 -10.63 10.49
C PHE A 257 -20.36 -11.92 10.51
N THR A 258 -20.45 -12.63 9.38
CA THR A 258 -21.03 -13.97 9.29
C THR A 258 -19.89 -14.99 9.15
N PRO A 259 -19.88 -16.09 9.93
CA PRO A 259 -18.88 -17.15 9.77
C PRO A 259 -18.84 -17.70 8.34
N ALA A 260 -17.64 -18.07 7.87
CA ALA A 260 -17.48 -18.64 6.54
C ALA A 260 -18.35 -19.90 6.35
N ASN A 261 -19.12 -19.92 5.26
CA ASN A 261 -19.88 -21.07 4.81
C ASN A 261 -19.52 -21.40 3.35
N PRO A 262 -18.79 -22.50 3.10
CA PRO A 262 -18.41 -22.91 1.75
C PRO A 262 -19.59 -23.22 0.80
N LEU A 263 -20.80 -23.40 1.35
CA LEU A 263 -22.01 -23.70 0.58
C LEU A 263 -22.87 -22.47 0.26
N MET A 264 -22.52 -21.30 0.81
CA MET A 264 -23.27 -20.05 0.60
C MET A 264 -22.35 -18.92 0.15
N THR A 265 -22.37 -18.65 -1.15
CA THR A 265 -21.65 -17.54 -1.77
C THR A 265 -22.35 -16.21 -1.46
N PRO A 266 -21.65 -15.18 -0.96
CA PRO A 266 -22.20 -13.84 -0.81
C PRO A 266 -22.66 -13.26 -2.15
N PRO A 267 -23.66 -12.36 -2.15
CA PRO A 267 -24.20 -11.77 -3.38
C PRO A 267 -23.14 -11.05 -4.24
N HIS A 268 -22.20 -10.35 -3.60
CA HIS A 268 -21.14 -9.61 -4.30
C HIS A 268 -19.79 -9.76 -3.58
N ILE A 269 -18.97 -10.72 -4.03
CA ILE A 269 -17.61 -10.92 -3.51
C ILE A 269 -16.68 -9.86 -4.09
N LYS A 270 -16.09 -9.06 -3.21
CA LYS A 270 -15.11 -8.02 -3.54
C LYS A 270 -14.01 -7.98 -2.46
N PRO A 271 -12.78 -7.56 -2.82
CA PRO A 271 -11.74 -7.34 -1.82
C PRO A 271 -11.96 -6.03 -1.07
N GLU A 272 -11.15 -5.80 -0.04
CA GLU A 272 -11.11 -4.53 0.69
C GLU A 272 -10.81 -3.33 -0.23
N TRP A 273 -11.23 -2.13 0.21
CA TRP A 273 -11.29 -0.92 -0.63
C TRP A 273 -9.98 -0.59 -1.36
N TYR A 274 -8.84 -0.82 -0.70
CA TYR A 274 -7.51 -0.55 -1.24
C TYR A 274 -7.12 -1.47 -2.42
N PHE A 275 -7.82 -2.58 -2.64
CA PHE A 275 -7.63 -3.43 -3.82
C PHE A 275 -8.63 -3.17 -4.95
N LEU A 276 -9.68 -2.39 -4.72
CA LEU A 276 -10.79 -2.27 -5.66
C LEU A 276 -10.38 -1.70 -7.02
N PHE A 277 -9.43 -0.76 -7.07
CA PHE A 277 -8.99 -0.20 -8.35
C PHE A 277 -8.35 -1.28 -9.26
N ALA A 278 -7.56 -2.17 -8.68
CA ALA A 278 -6.89 -3.24 -9.40
C ALA A 278 -7.89 -4.36 -9.74
N TYR A 279 -8.84 -4.63 -8.83
CA TYR A 279 -9.96 -5.54 -9.07
C TYR A 279 -10.88 -5.07 -10.22
N ALA A 280 -11.11 -3.77 -10.37
CA ALA A 280 -11.83 -3.23 -11.52
C ALA A 280 -11.08 -3.47 -12.84
N ILE A 281 -9.76 -3.30 -12.84
CA ILE A 281 -8.90 -3.59 -14.01
C ILE A 281 -8.95 -5.08 -14.37
N LEU A 282 -8.87 -5.97 -13.38
CA LEU A 282 -9.02 -7.43 -13.56
C LEU A 282 -10.31 -7.77 -14.31
N ARG A 283 -11.45 -7.23 -13.83
CA ARG A 283 -12.78 -7.51 -14.40
C ARG A 283 -13.03 -6.87 -15.75
N SER A 284 -12.25 -5.86 -16.11
CA SER A 284 -12.44 -5.12 -17.38
C SER A 284 -12.03 -5.94 -18.61
N ILE A 285 -11.20 -6.97 -18.44
CA ILE A 285 -10.76 -7.83 -19.53
C ILE A 285 -11.58 -9.13 -19.51
N PRO A 286 -12.35 -9.46 -20.58
CA PRO A 286 -13.18 -10.65 -20.67
C PRO A 286 -12.35 -11.91 -20.99
N ASN A 287 -11.22 -12.09 -20.30
CA ASN A 287 -10.34 -13.24 -20.40
C ASN A 287 -9.63 -13.44 -19.05
N LYS A 288 -9.69 -14.66 -18.49
CA LYS A 288 -9.12 -14.93 -17.16
C LYS A 288 -7.63 -14.61 -17.09
N LEU A 289 -6.82 -15.11 -18.02
CA LEU A 289 -5.38 -14.85 -18.04
C LEU A 289 -5.06 -13.37 -18.32
N GLY A 290 -5.73 -12.78 -19.31
CA GLY A 290 -5.56 -11.37 -19.66
C GLY A 290 -5.88 -10.44 -18.50
N GLY A 291 -6.99 -10.69 -17.78
CA GLY A 291 -7.35 -9.94 -16.59
C GLY A 291 -6.33 -10.08 -15.46
N VAL A 292 -5.81 -11.30 -15.23
CA VAL A 292 -4.76 -11.54 -14.21
C VAL A 292 -3.46 -10.81 -14.56
N LEU A 293 -3.07 -10.82 -15.82
CA LEU A 293 -1.92 -10.05 -16.29
C LEU A 293 -2.15 -8.55 -16.10
N ALA A 294 -3.33 -8.03 -16.47
CA ALA A 294 -3.63 -6.61 -16.30
C ALA A 294 -3.69 -6.18 -14.83
N LEU A 295 -4.20 -7.02 -13.93
CA LEU A 295 -4.13 -6.83 -12.49
C LEU A 295 -2.67 -6.66 -12.05
N LEU A 296 -1.80 -7.61 -12.41
CA LEU A 296 -0.38 -7.58 -12.05
C LEU A 296 0.32 -6.33 -12.64
N PHE A 297 0.07 -6.04 -13.92
CA PHE A 297 0.62 -4.88 -14.60
C PHE A 297 0.11 -3.56 -14.05
N SER A 298 -1.09 -3.50 -13.46
CA SER A 298 -1.59 -2.28 -12.80
C SER A 298 -0.71 -1.83 -11.62
N ILE A 299 0.04 -2.76 -11.01
CA ILE A 299 1.02 -2.43 -9.96
C ILE A 299 2.43 -2.37 -10.54
N MET A 300 2.82 -3.32 -11.39
CA MET A 300 4.16 -3.37 -12.00
C MET A 300 4.47 -2.18 -12.89
N ILE A 301 3.45 -1.48 -13.41
CA ILE A 301 3.64 -0.24 -14.18
C ILE A 301 4.46 0.79 -13.42
N LEU A 302 4.40 0.80 -12.08
CA LEU A 302 5.22 1.68 -11.25
C LEU A 302 6.72 1.47 -11.49
N MET A 303 7.18 0.23 -11.71
CA MET A 303 8.60 -0.04 -12.01
C MET A 303 9.04 0.49 -13.38
N ILE A 304 8.09 0.71 -14.28
CA ILE A 304 8.35 1.18 -15.65
C ILE A 304 8.36 2.72 -15.71
N ILE A 305 7.74 3.42 -14.75
CA ILE A 305 7.68 4.89 -14.70
C ILE A 305 9.05 5.57 -14.88
N PRO A 306 10.15 5.16 -14.21
CA PRO A 306 11.46 5.78 -14.43
C PRO A 306 11.96 5.70 -15.87
N LEU A 307 11.59 4.66 -16.62
CA LEU A 307 11.97 4.47 -18.02
C LEU A 307 11.13 5.33 -18.97
N LEU A 308 9.93 5.71 -18.54
CA LEU A 308 8.99 6.52 -19.32
C LEU A 308 9.17 8.03 -19.09
N HIS A 309 10.14 8.44 -18.26
CA HIS A 309 10.39 9.85 -17.98
C HIS A 309 11.05 10.55 -19.18
N THR A 310 10.32 11.48 -19.80
CA THR A 310 10.78 12.23 -20.99
C THR A 310 11.09 13.69 -20.71
N ALA A 311 10.54 14.27 -19.64
CA ALA A 311 10.71 15.68 -19.34
C ALA A 311 12.15 16.01 -18.91
N LYS A 312 12.61 17.22 -19.24
CA LYS A 312 13.89 17.75 -18.76
C LYS A 312 13.81 18.23 -17.30
N GLN A 313 12.61 18.59 -16.84
CA GLN A 313 12.33 18.98 -15.46
C GLN A 313 11.83 17.78 -14.66
N ARG A 314 12.45 17.54 -13.51
CA ARG A 314 12.15 16.41 -12.62
C ARG A 314 10.72 16.46 -12.06
N SER A 315 10.36 17.59 -11.43
CA SER A 315 9.08 17.79 -10.74
C SER A 315 8.00 18.26 -11.71
N MET A 316 6.74 17.89 -11.46
CA MET A 316 5.59 18.44 -12.17
C MET A 316 5.23 19.87 -11.74
N MET A 317 5.86 20.42 -10.69
CA MET A 317 5.57 21.76 -10.14
C MET A 317 5.52 22.87 -11.21
N PHE A 318 6.37 22.80 -12.23
CA PHE A 318 6.44 23.80 -13.32
C PHE A 318 5.92 23.26 -14.67
N ARG A 319 5.14 22.17 -14.64
CA ARG A 319 4.69 21.42 -15.82
C ARG A 319 3.16 21.30 -15.82
N PRO A 320 2.43 22.35 -16.22
CA PRO A 320 0.99 22.43 -16.03
C PRO A 320 0.20 21.34 -16.77
N LEU A 321 0.65 20.91 -17.96
CA LEU A 321 -0.02 19.83 -18.69
C LEU A 321 0.15 18.51 -17.92
N SER A 322 1.36 18.24 -17.44
CA SER A 322 1.64 17.05 -16.62
C SER A 322 0.88 17.05 -15.29
N GLN A 323 0.67 18.21 -14.66
CA GLN A 323 -0.14 18.33 -13.44
C GLN A 323 -1.60 17.92 -13.69
N THR A 324 -2.21 18.42 -14.76
CA THR A 324 -3.58 18.04 -15.13
C THR A 324 -3.68 16.55 -15.39
N LEU A 325 -2.72 15.97 -16.11
CA LEU A 325 -2.68 14.52 -16.36
C LEU A 325 -2.47 13.71 -15.08
N PHE A 326 -1.65 14.18 -14.13
CA PHE A 326 -1.50 13.53 -12.83
C PHE A 326 -2.82 13.51 -12.05
N TRP A 327 -3.52 14.64 -11.97
CA TRP A 327 -4.82 14.68 -11.28
C TRP A 327 -5.89 13.87 -12.00
N LEU A 328 -5.83 13.78 -13.33
CA LEU A 328 -6.65 12.86 -14.11
C LEU A 328 -6.32 11.39 -13.77
N THR A 329 -5.05 11.02 -13.58
CA THR A 329 -4.68 9.69 -13.08
C THR A 329 -5.27 9.41 -11.71
N VAL A 330 -5.16 10.36 -10.76
CA VAL A 330 -5.75 10.22 -9.42
C VAL A 330 -7.27 10.04 -9.51
N ALA A 331 -7.96 10.91 -10.25
CA ALA A 331 -9.41 10.82 -10.43
C ALA A 331 -9.82 9.50 -11.08
N ASN A 332 -9.09 9.04 -12.09
CA ASN A 332 -9.36 7.77 -12.76
C ASN A 332 -9.14 6.56 -11.83
N THR A 333 -8.13 6.59 -10.95
CA THR A 333 -7.95 5.55 -9.93
C THR A 333 -9.10 5.55 -8.90
N LEU A 334 -9.64 6.72 -8.54
CA LEU A 334 -10.83 6.81 -7.69
C LEU A 334 -12.08 6.24 -8.40
N VAL A 335 -12.25 6.51 -9.70
CA VAL A 335 -13.31 5.90 -10.52
C VAL A 335 -13.15 4.39 -10.56
N LEU A 336 -11.95 3.86 -10.80
CA LEU A 336 -11.68 2.42 -10.75
C LEU A 336 -11.98 1.82 -9.38
N THR A 337 -11.66 2.51 -8.29
CA THR A 337 -11.99 2.07 -6.93
C THR A 337 -13.51 1.98 -6.74
N TRP A 338 -14.25 2.99 -7.19
CA TRP A 338 -15.70 2.99 -7.16
C TRP A 338 -16.29 1.85 -8.00
N ILE A 339 -15.85 1.69 -9.24
CA ILE A 339 -16.29 0.62 -10.16
C ILE A 339 -15.97 -0.77 -9.60
N GLY A 340 -14.81 -0.95 -8.96
CA GLY A 340 -14.45 -2.21 -8.31
C GLY A 340 -15.45 -2.62 -7.22
N GLY A 341 -16.11 -1.65 -6.59
CA GLY A 341 -17.15 -1.87 -5.58
C GLY A 341 -18.56 -2.11 -6.14
N GLN A 342 -18.79 -1.92 -7.44
CA GLN A 342 -20.08 -2.12 -8.11
C GLN A 342 -20.24 -3.53 -8.69
N PRO A 343 -21.48 -4.01 -8.89
CA PRO A 343 -21.75 -5.27 -9.59
C PRO A 343 -21.29 -5.25 -11.05
N VAL A 344 -21.15 -6.42 -11.66
CA VAL A 344 -20.75 -6.59 -13.06
C VAL A 344 -21.98 -6.47 -13.97
N GLU A 345 -22.50 -5.26 -14.09
CA GLU A 345 -23.71 -4.93 -14.86
C GLU A 345 -23.52 -3.61 -15.63
N GLU A 346 -24.36 -3.36 -16.63
CA GLU A 346 -24.37 -2.05 -17.32
C GLU A 346 -24.91 -0.95 -16.38
N PRO A 347 -24.35 0.28 -16.39
CA PRO A 347 -23.26 0.78 -17.24
C PRO A 347 -21.84 0.56 -16.68
N PHE A 348 -21.68 -0.14 -15.54
CA PHE A 348 -20.40 -0.26 -14.83
C PHE A 348 -19.34 -1.04 -15.61
N ILE A 349 -19.75 -2.01 -16.44
CA ILE A 349 -18.84 -2.77 -17.31
C ILE A 349 -18.11 -1.82 -18.26
N VAL A 350 -18.84 -1.01 -19.02
CA VAL A 350 -18.26 -0.08 -20.00
C VAL A 350 -17.43 1.00 -19.32
N ILE A 351 -17.89 1.53 -18.18
CA ILE A 351 -17.11 2.52 -17.41
C ILE A 351 -15.80 1.90 -16.92
N GLY A 352 -15.82 0.67 -16.41
CA GLY A 352 -14.63 -0.05 -15.97
C GLY A 352 -13.61 -0.27 -17.09
N GLN A 353 -14.08 -0.66 -18.27
CA GLN A 353 -13.25 -0.83 -19.46
C GLN A 353 -12.61 0.49 -19.91
N ALA A 354 -13.40 1.56 -19.98
CA ALA A 354 -12.92 2.88 -20.35
C ALA A 354 -11.87 3.40 -19.34
N ALA A 355 -12.16 3.31 -18.04
CA ALA A 355 -11.27 3.74 -16.97
C ALA A 355 -9.97 2.92 -16.93
N SER A 356 -10.05 1.60 -17.14
CA SER A 356 -8.88 0.72 -17.19
C SER A 356 -7.99 1.05 -18.39
N THR A 357 -8.59 1.29 -19.55
CA THR A 357 -7.86 1.71 -20.74
C THR A 357 -7.18 3.06 -20.51
N LEU A 358 -7.91 4.03 -19.96
CA LEU A 358 -7.37 5.35 -19.63
C LEU A 358 -6.22 5.26 -18.62
N TYR A 359 -6.31 4.35 -17.63
CA TYR A 359 -5.25 4.14 -16.63
C TYR A 359 -3.91 3.81 -17.30
N PHE A 360 -3.88 2.81 -18.17
CA PHE A 360 -2.65 2.42 -18.88
C PHE A 360 -2.21 3.48 -19.88
N MET A 361 -3.14 4.12 -20.62
CA MET A 361 -2.81 5.21 -21.54
C MET A 361 -2.15 6.39 -20.82
N LEU A 362 -2.62 6.76 -19.62
CA LEU A 362 -2.06 7.88 -18.86
C LEU A 362 -0.58 7.66 -18.54
N PHE A 363 -0.22 6.50 -18.04
CA PHE A 363 1.16 6.17 -17.67
C PHE A 363 2.07 5.93 -18.88
N ILE A 364 1.62 5.15 -19.87
CA ILE A 364 2.48 4.66 -20.96
C ILE A 364 2.61 5.69 -22.09
N ILE A 365 1.54 6.47 -22.36
CA ILE A 365 1.45 7.30 -23.55
C ILE A 365 1.35 8.79 -23.18
N LEU A 366 0.32 9.18 -22.44
CA LEU A 366 -0.03 10.60 -22.27
C LEU A 366 0.99 11.38 -21.43
N LEU A 367 1.44 10.83 -20.29
CA LEU A 367 2.46 11.48 -19.45
C LEU A 367 3.82 11.63 -20.18
N PRO A 368 4.36 10.59 -20.87
CA PRO A 368 5.57 10.74 -21.68
C PRO A 368 5.42 11.73 -22.84
N MET A 369 4.27 11.73 -23.52
CA MET A 369 3.98 12.70 -24.59
C MET A 369 3.92 14.12 -24.06
N ALA A 370 3.26 14.34 -22.92
CA ALA A 370 3.18 15.64 -22.27
C ALA A 370 4.57 16.16 -21.87
N GLY A 371 5.44 15.32 -21.31
CA GLY A 371 6.81 15.70 -20.98
C GLY A 371 7.61 16.15 -22.21
N ASN A 372 7.49 15.44 -23.34
CA ASN A 372 8.12 15.83 -24.60
C ASN A 372 7.56 17.13 -25.19
N LEU A 373 6.25 17.34 -25.07
CA LEU A 373 5.60 18.57 -25.54
C LEU A 373 6.03 19.77 -24.69
N GLU A 374 6.00 19.65 -23.37
CA GLU A 374 6.46 20.67 -22.43
C GLU A 374 7.93 21.03 -22.67
N ASN A 375 8.79 20.04 -22.92
CA ASN A 375 10.18 20.30 -23.32
C ASN A 375 10.28 21.22 -24.55
N LYS A 376 9.42 21.02 -25.57
CA LYS A 376 9.42 21.86 -26.78
C LYS A 376 8.84 23.25 -26.52
N LEU A 377 7.82 23.34 -25.67
CA LEU A 377 7.21 24.62 -25.30
C LEU A 377 8.17 25.50 -24.50
N PHE A 378 8.99 24.90 -23.63
CA PHE A 378 9.98 25.62 -22.81
C PHE A 378 11.36 25.80 -23.47
N ASN A 379 11.68 25.05 -24.54
CA ASN A 379 12.87 25.29 -25.36
C ASN A 379 12.58 26.24 -26.54
N ARG A 380 11.64 27.17 -26.37
CA ARG A 380 11.56 28.35 -27.25
C ARG A 380 12.56 29.39 -26.81
#